data_AF-A0A536NGZ5-F1
#
_entry.id   AF-A0A536NGZ5-F1
#
_cell.length_a   1.000
_cell.length_b   1.000
_cell.length_c   1.000
_cell.angle_alpha   90.00
_cell.angle_beta   90.00
_cell.angle_gamma   90.00
#
_symmetry.space_group_name_H-M   'P 1'
#
loop_
_entity.id
_entity.type
_entity.pdbx_description
1 polymer ?
#
loop_
_entity_poly.entity_id
_entity_poly.type
_entity_poly.pdbx_seq_one_letter_code
_entity_poly.pdbx_strand_id
1 'polypeptide(L)'
;MERMACDCTMSRVLLADSVVVDVGRATRTVSPATRRALQQRDRGCRWPGCDRPVGWSTPHHIVFWSRGGSTDLSNLVVLCHYRHRLV
;
A
#
# COMPACT_ATOMS: atom_id res chain seq x y z
N MET A 1 18.74 4.98 -1.40
CA MET A 1 18.66 3.55 -1.00
C MET A 1 17.26 3.21 -0.46
N GLU A 2 16.18 3.76 -1.04
CA GLU A 2 14.81 3.69 -0.47
C GLU A 2 13.83 2.83 -1.29
N ARG A 3 14.26 2.35 -2.46
CA ARG A 3 13.48 1.49 -3.36
C ARG A 3 13.10 0.14 -2.73
N MET A 4 13.97 -0.38 -1.87
CA MET A 4 13.78 -1.65 -1.16
C MET A 4 12.93 -1.52 0.11
N ALA A 5 12.35 -0.34 0.38
CA ALA A 5 11.52 -0.08 1.54
C ALA A 5 9.99 -0.15 1.28
N CYS A 6 9.55 -0.50 0.05
CA CYS A 6 8.14 -0.83 -0.27
C CYS A 6 7.73 -2.33 -0.22
N ASP A 7 8.56 -3.30 -0.67
CA ASP A 7 8.26 -4.76 -0.57
C ASP A 7 9.33 -5.70 0.10
N CYS A 8 9.18 -6.15 1.37
CA CYS A 8 9.91 -7.30 1.98
C CYS A 8 9.20 -7.77 3.26
N THR A 9 9.36 -9.07 3.56
CA THR A 9 8.44 -9.93 4.31
C THR A 9 9.12 -10.69 5.45
N MET A 10 8.55 -10.66 6.66
CA MET A 10 8.59 -11.76 7.66
C MET A 10 7.45 -11.54 8.68
N SER A 11 6.75 -12.61 9.09
CA SER A 11 5.50 -12.52 9.87
C SER A 11 5.44 -13.49 11.05
N ARG A 12 4.77 -13.06 12.13
CA ARG A 12 4.02 -13.88 13.09
C ARG A 12 2.57 -13.40 13.08
N VAL A 13 1.62 -14.32 12.93
CA VAL A 13 0.17 -14.03 12.83
C VAL A 13 -0.55 -14.72 14.00
N LEU A 14 -1.44 -14.01 14.70
CA LEU A 14 -2.40 -14.58 15.65
C LEU A 14 -3.79 -14.48 15.00
N LEU A 15 -4.47 -15.62 14.81
CA LEU A 15 -5.82 -15.65 14.24
C LEU A 15 -6.86 -15.82 15.36
N ALA A 16 -7.91 -14.99 15.30
CA ALA A 16 -9.22 -15.26 15.87
C ALA A 16 -10.29 -14.59 14.98
N ASP A 17 -11.06 -15.39 14.25
CA ASP A 17 -12.33 -15.15 13.53
C ASP A 17 -12.62 -13.79 12.83
N SER A 18 -11.61 -12.97 12.56
CA SER A 18 -11.76 -11.71 11.84
C SER A 18 -10.54 -11.44 10.95
N VAL A 19 -10.79 -11.10 9.69
CA VAL A 19 -9.71 -10.80 8.73
C VAL A 19 -9.14 -9.43 9.09
N VAL A 20 -7.87 -9.43 9.51
CA VAL A 20 -7.14 -8.21 9.83
C VAL A 20 -6.96 -7.38 8.56
N VAL A 21 -7.67 -6.25 8.47
CA VAL A 21 -7.58 -5.30 7.35
C VAL A 21 -6.42 -4.32 7.56
N ASP A 22 -5.94 -4.18 8.80
CA ASP A 22 -4.88 -3.26 9.17
C ASP A 22 -3.96 -3.87 10.23
N VAL A 23 -2.65 -3.76 10.00
CA VAL A 23 -1.58 -4.38 10.77
C VAL A 23 -0.60 -3.33 11.30
N GLY A 24 -0.84 -2.04 11.11
CA GLY A 24 0.11 -1.02 11.55
C GLY A 24 1.44 -1.16 10.81
N ARG A 25 2.55 -1.08 11.57
CA ARG A 25 3.90 -1.36 11.07
C ARG A 25 4.27 -2.86 11.10
N ALA A 26 3.39 -3.74 11.63
CA ALA A 26 3.74 -5.14 11.86
C ALA A 26 4.12 -5.89 10.58
N THR A 27 3.62 -5.45 9.43
CA THR A 27 4.14 -5.85 8.13
C THR A 27 4.13 -4.68 7.16
N ARG A 28 5.04 -4.74 6.20
CA ARG A 28 5.11 -3.83 5.06
C ARG A 28 4.20 -4.28 3.91
N THR A 29 3.83 -5.56 3.87
CA THR A 29 3.00 -6.12 2.80
C THR A 29 1.55 -5.69 3.00
N VAL A 30 1.00 -5.02 1.98
CA VAL A 30 -0.41 -4.63 1.95
C VAL A 30 -1.28 -5.89 1.84
N SER A 31 -2.17 -6.10 2.82
CA SER A 31 -3.06 -7.26 2.82
C SER A 31 -4.02 -7.22 1.62
N PRO A 32 -4.55 -8.38 1.17
CA PRO A 32 -5.56 -8.40 0.11
C PRO A 32 -6.82 -7.57 0.45
N ALA A 33 -7.19 -7.47 1.72
CA ALA A 33 -8.32 -6.66 2.17
C ALA A 33 -8.00 -5.16 2.04
N THR A 34 -6.84 -4.73 2.54
CA THR A 34 -6.35 -3.34 2.40
C THR A 34 -6.22 -2.96 0.92
N ARG A 35 -5.69 -3.85 0.09
CA ARG A 35 -5.59 -3.64 -1.36
C ARG A 35 -6.97 -3.39 -1.96
N ARG A 36 -7.98 -4.23 -1.68
CA ARG A 36 -9.34 -4.01 -2.19
C ARG A 36 -9.93 -2.69 -1.71
N ALA A 37 -9.73 -2.33 -0.45
CA ALA A 37 -10.18 -1.05 0.10
C ALA A 37 -9.54 0.14 -0.64
N LEU A 38 -8.24 0.09 -0.91
CA LEU A 38 -7.54 1.11 -1.71
C LEU A 38 -8.12 1.21 -3.12
N GLN A 39 -8.35 0.07 -3.78
CA GLN A 39 -8.90 0.05 -5.14
C GLN A 39 -10.27 0.72 -5.24
N GLN A 40 -11.14 0.49 -4.25
CA GLN A 40 -12.46 1.11 -4.18
C GLN A 40 -12.40 2.60 -3.85
N ARG A 41 -11.52 2.98 -2.91
CA ARG A 41 -11.34 4.38 -2.49
C ARG A 41 -10.75 5.24 -3.59
N ASP A 42 -9.69 4.76 -4.22
CA ASP A 42 -8.85 5.57 -5.11
C ASP A 42 -9.28 5.49 -6.58
N ARG A 43 -9.97 4.41 -6.98
CA ARG A 43 -10.55 4.19 -8.32
C ARG A 43 -9.57 4.24 -9.50
N GLY A 44 -8.28 4.44 -9.24
CA GLY A 44 -7.22 4.61 -10.24
C GLY A 44 -6.00 5.28 -9.62
N CYS A 45 -4.98 5.54 -10.44
CA CYS A 45 -3.78 6.25 -9.99
C CYS A 45 -4.14 7.62 -9.38
N ARG A 46 -3.72 7.90 -8.15
CA ARG A 46 -4.04 9.17 -7.47
C ARG A 46 -3.12 10.33 -7.81
N TRP A 47 -2.14 10.12 -8.70
CA TRP A 47 -1.29 11.20 -9.17
C TRP A 47 -2.13 12.27 -9.90
N PRO A 48 -1.97 13.57 -9.60
CA PRO A 48 -2.74 14.62 -10.25
C PRO A 48 -2.65 14.57 -11.78
N GLY A 49 -3.79 14.53 -12.45
CA GLY A 49 -3.87 14.44 -13.92
C GLY A 49 -3.51 13.07 -14.51
N CYS A 50 -3.45 12.00 -13.70
CA CYS A 50 -3.32 10.63 -14.19
C CYS A 50 -4.68 9.93 -14.16
N ASP A 51 -5.02 9.24 -15.25
CA ASP A 51 -6.27 8.53 -15.46
C ASP A 51 -6.08 7.00 -15.51
N ARG A 52 -4.86 6.51 -15.22
CA ARG A 52 -4.56 5.09 -15.34
C ARG A 52 -5.44 4.27 -14.40
N PRO A 53 -6.02 3.16 -14.90
CA PRO A 53 -6.97 2.38 -14.15
C PRO A 53 -6.29 1.66 -12.98
N VAL A 54 -7.13 1.22 -12.05
CA VAL A 54 -6.68 0.53 -10.84
C VAL A 54 -5.88 -0.75 -11.11
N GLY A 55 -6.17 -1.46 -12.22
CA GLY A 55 -5.43 -2.66 -12.62
C GLY A 55 -3.96 -2.40 -12.98
N TRP A 56 -3.60 -1.14 -13.24
CA TRP A 56 -2.24 -0.71 -13.59
C TRP A 56 -1.55 0.02 -12.43
N SER A 57 -2.17 -0.03 -11.25
CA SER A 57 -1.76 0.73 -10.07
C SER A 57 -1.46 -0.19 -8.89
N THR A 58 -0.45 0.19 -8.11
CA THR A 58 0.00 -0.53 -6.92
C THR A 58 -0.04 0.39 -5.70
N PRO A 59 -0.33 -0.15 -4.50
CA PRO A 59 -0.21 0.60 -3.26
C PRO A 59 1.20 1.18 -3.09
N HIS A 60 1.26 2.37 -2.52
CA HIS A 60 2.43 3.17 -2.26
C HIS A 60 2.30 3.81 -0.88
N HIS A 61 3.35 3.77 -0.07
CA HIS A 61 3.39 4.43 1.23
C HIS A 61 3.68 5.93 1.08
N ILE A 62 2.80 6.79 1.60
CA ILE A 62 2.99 8.25 1.62
C ILE A 62 4.17 8.60 2.53
N VAL A 63 4.13 8.10 3.77
CA VAL A 63 5.31 8.04 4.64
C VAL A 63 5.93 6.68 4.46
N PHE A 64 7.15 6.63 3.91
CA PHE A 64 7.85 5.37 3.67
C PHE A 64 7.95 4.51 4.93
N TRP A 65 7.78 3.20 4.76
CA TRP A 65 7.90 2.24 5.86
C TRP A 65 9.31 2.28 6.51
N SER A 66 10.37 2.48 5.72
CA SER A 66 11.74 2.68 6.23
C SER A 66 11.89 3.92 7.12
N ARG A 67 11.03 4.92 6.92
CA ARG A 67 10.98 6.16 7.72
C ARG A 67 9.94 6.08 8.84
N GLY A 68 9.46 4.87 9.16
CA GLY A 68 8.50 4.64 10.24
C GLY A 68 7.03 4.72 9.85
N GLY A 69 6.71 4.83 8.56
CA GLY A 69 5.32 4.79 8.10
C GLY A 69 4.64 3.45 8.34
N SER A 70 3.34 3.49 8.62
CA SER A 70 2.50 2.31 8.82
C SER A 70 1.92 1.79 7.51
N THR A 71 1.43 0.56 7.49
CA THR A 71 0.77 -0.07 6.33
C THR A 71 -0.76 0.05 6.48
N ASP A 72 -1.20 1.19 6.99
CA ASP A 72 -2.60 1.49 7.26
C ASP A 72 -3.21 2.11 6.01
N LEU A 73 -4.54 2.00 5.86
CA LEU A 73 -5.24 2.54 4.69
C LEU A 73 -4.98 4.05 4.50
N SER A 74 -4.82 4.81 5.59
CA SER A 74 -4.57 6.26 5.59
C SER A 74 -3.17 6.65 5.09
N ASN A 75 -2.17 5.80 5.29
CA ASN A 75 -0.79 6.04 4.85
C ASN A 75 -0.48 5.43 3.47
N LEU A 76 -1.46 4.75 2.86
CA LEU A 76 -1.32 4.13 1.56
C LEU A 76 -2.11 4.90 0.50
N VAL A 77 -1.58 4.91 -0.72
CA VAL A 77 -2.23 5.44 -1.93
C VAL A 77 -1.92 4.53 -3.12
N VAL A 78 -2.79 4.41 -4.12
CA VAL A 78 -2.41 3.67 -5.35
C VAL A 78 -1.80 4.60 -6.40
N LEU A 79 -0.66 4.18 -6.96
CA LEU A 79 0.02 4.86 -8.06
C LEU A 79 0.28 3.88 -9.19
N CYS A 80 0.21 4.35 -10.43
CA CYS A 80 0.57 3.53 -11.58
C CYS A 80 2.08 3.29 -11.65
N HIS A 81 2.51 2.21 -12.30
CA HIS A 81 3.94 1.86 -12.39
C HIS A 81 4.85 3.00 -12.85
N TYR A 82 4.38 3.87 -13.75
CA TYR A 82 5.13 5.04 -14.20
C TYR A 82 5.30 6.06 -13.08
N ARG A 83 4.21 6.48 -12.43
CA ARG A 83 4.21 7.48 -11.35
C ARG A 83 4.87 6.96 -10.08
N HIS A 84 4.75 5.66 -9.80
CA HIS A 84 5.42 5.00 -8.68
C HIS A 84 6.96 4.99 -8.80
N ARG A 85 7.52 5.33 -9.97
CA ARG A 85 8.97 5.50 -10.17
C ARG A 85 9.44 6.95 -10.06
N LEU A 86 8.51 7.89 -10.01
CA LEU A 86 8.79 9.33 -9.90
C LEU A 86 8.77 9.83 -8.44
N VAL A 87 8.45 8.94 -7.50
CA VAL A 87 8.44 9.15 -6.05
C VAL A 87 9.68 8.58 -5.39
#